data_AF-A0A6I0DYV0-F1
#
_entry.id   AF-A0A6I0DYV0-F1
#
_cell.length_a   1.000
_cell.length_b   1.000
_cell.length_c   1.000
_cell.angle_alpha   90.00
_cell.angle_beta   90.00
_cell.angle_gamma   90.00
#
_symmetry.space_group_name_H-M   'P 1'
#
loop_
_entity.id
_entity.type
_entity.pdbx_description
1 polymer ?
#
loop_
_entity_poly.entity_id
_entity_poly.type
_entity_poly.pdbx_seq_one_letter_code
_entity_poly.pdbx_strand_id
1 'polypeptide(L)'
;MKKKHIVFLSAALMLSVRVLAAPVQHLSTLASDNTQVYVSQRPAPGDRLFKSDAVEKKIRQITRMLTNTRLRWMFENCFPNTLDTTVRYYKTPDGDDDTLVYTGDIHAMWLRDSSAQVWPYLH
;
A
#
# COMPACT_ATOMS: atom_id res chain seq x y z
N MET A 1 85.61 -22.00 -19.37
CA MET A 1 84.71 -21.01 -18.72
C MET A 1 84.16 -20.05 -19.75
N LYS A 2 82.83 -20.07 -19.98
CA LYS A 2 81.95 -18.99 -20.47
C LYS A 2 80.58 -19.62 -20.75
N LYS A 3 79.73 -19.68 -19.72
CA LYS A 3 78.33 -20.15 -19.83
C LYS A 3 77.53 -19.09 -20.60
N LYS A 4 76.88 -19.48 -21.69
CA LYS A 4 75.93 -18.65 -22.45
C LYS A 4 74.59 -18.72 -21.72
N HIS A 5 74.11 -17.59 -21.21
CA HIS A 5 72.80 -17.50 -20.58
C HIS A 5 71.71 -17.40 -21.64
N ILE A 6 70.80 -18.38 -21.60
CA ILE A 6 69.56 -18.48 -22.37
C ILE A 6 68.62 -17.35 -21.91
N VAL A 7 68.15 -16.55 -22.88
CA VAL A 7 67.11 -15.54 -22.66
C VAL A 7 65.76 -16.24 -22.63
N PHE A 8 65.09 -16.25 -21.48
CA PHE A 8 63.69 -16.68 -21.37
C PHE A 8 62.77 -15.50 -21.69
N LEU A 9 62.01 -15.66 -22.78
CA LEU A 9 60.90 -14.81 -23.17
C LEU A 9 59.70 -15.14 -22.26
N SER A 10 59.19 -14.17 -21.50
CA SER A 10 57.88 -14.26 -20.86
C SER A 10 57.09 -13.01 -21.22
N ALA A 11 56.08 -13.18 -22.07
CA ALA A 11 55.17 -12.14 -22.50
C ALA A 11 54.11 -11.91 -21.40
N ALA A 12 54.10 -10.74 -20.78
CA ALA A 12 53.04 -10.31 -19.89
C ALA A 12 51.82 -9.88 -20.71
N LEU A 13 50.78 -10.71 -20.71
CA LEU A 13 49.49 -10.41 -21.31
C LEU A 13 48.73 -9.43 -20.41
N MET A 14 48.75 -8.13 -20.73
CA MET A 14 47.88 -7.15 -20.08
C MET A 14 46.46 -7.26 -20.67
N LEU A 15 45.56 -7.91 -19.93
CA LEU A 15 44.15 -7.94 -20.25
C LEU A 15 43.50 -6.63 -19.76
N SER A 16 43.27 -5.69 -20.66
CA SER A 16 42.50 -4.47 -20.35
C SER A 16 41.04 -4.83 -20.10
N VAL A 17 40.57 -4.77 -18.86
CA VAL A 17 39.14 -4.87 -18.53
C VAL A 17 38.46 -3.60 -19.03
N ARG A 18 37.70 -3.69 -20.13
CA ARG A 18 36.79 -2.63 -20.54
C ARG A 18 35.53 -2.73 -19.68
N VAL A 19 35.37 -1.79 -18.75
CA VAL A 19 34.08 -1.57 -18.09
C VAL A 19 33.14 -0.97 -19.14
N LEU A 20 32.22 -1.78 -19.66
CA LEU A 20 31.09 -1.30 -20.44
C LEU A 20 30.16 -0.57 -19.47
N ALA A 21 30.18 0.77 -19.49
CA ALA A 21 29.12 1.55 -18.88
C ALA A 21 27.84 1.28 -19.67
N ALA A 22 26.95 0.46 -19.11
CA ALA A 22 25.61 0.28 -19.66
C ALA A 22 24.88 1.64 -19.63
N PRO A 23 24.19 2.05 -20.71
CA PRO A 23 23.40 3.27 -20.68
C PRO A 23 22.31 3.13 -19.62
N VAL A 24 22.28 4.08 -18.68
CA VAL A 24 21.21 4.22 -17.68
C VAL A 24 19.90 4.33 -18.45
N GLN A 25 19.09 3.26 -18.41
CA GLN A 25 17.80 3.25 -19.06
C GLN A 25 16.92 4.32 -18.41
N HIS A 26 16.35 5.16 -19.29
CA HIS A 26 15.34 6.18 -19.06
C HIS A 26 14.71 6.15 -17.67
N LEU A 27 15.05 7.14 -16.83
CA LEU A 27 14.30 7.41 -15.62
C LEU A 27 12.86 7.70 -16.07
N SER A 28 11.97 6.75 -15.86
CA SER A 28 10.55 6.91 -16.16
C SER A 28 10.05 7.94 -15.14
N THR A 29 9.89 9.20 -15.55
CA THR A 29 9.29 10.20 -14.66
C THR A 29 7.87 9.75 -14.39
N LEU A 30 7.60 9.34 -13.15
CA LEU A 30 6.26 8.95 -12.73
C LEU A 30 5.32 10.13 -13.00
N ALA A 31 4.25 9.87 -13.73
CA ALA A 31 3.24 10.88 -14.01
C ALA A 31 2.67 11.41 -12.68
N SER A 32 2.48 12.73 -12.61
CA SER A 32 1.93 13.35 -11.40
C SER A 32 0.50 12.84 -11.18
N ASP A 33 0.29 12.21 -10.04
CA ASP A 33 -0.91 11.44 -9.72
C ASP A 33 -2.02 12.28 -9.11
N ASN A 34 -1.91 13.61 -9.14
CA ASN A 34 -2.83 14.55 -8.49
C ASN A 34 -3.58 15.47 -9.47
N THR A 35 -3.56 15.13 -10.77
CA THR A 35 -4.01 15.99 -11.87
C THR A 35 -5.48 15.79 -12.28
N GLN A 36 -6.17 14.85 -11.64
CA GLN A 36 -7.55 14.46 -11.98
C GLN A 36 -8.54 14.80 -10.89
N VAL A 37 -9.82 14.94 -11.27
CA VAL A 37 -10.94 15.02 -10.34
C VAL A 37 -11.34 13.61 -9.95
N TYR A 38 -11.35 13.33 -8.65
CA TYR A 38 -11.67 11.99 -8.12
C TYR A 38 -13.09 11.95 -7.53
N VAL A 39 -13.88 11.00 -8.00
CA VAL A 39 -15.22 10.70 -7.46
C VAL A 39 -15.10 9.65 -6.36
N SER A 40 -15.75 9.87 -5.22
CA SER A 40 -15.74 8.90 -4.11
C SER A 40 -16.23 7.52 -4.56
N GLN A 41 -15.58 6.49 -4.04
CA GLN A 41 -15.93 5.07 -4.28
C GLN A 41 -16.56 4.44 -3.04
N ARG A 42 -16.88 5.23 -2.02
CA ARG A 42 -17.65 4.76 -0.87
C ARG A 42 -19.10 4.50 -1.31
N PRO A 43 -19.80 3.56 -0.68
CA PRO A 43 -21.25 3.44 -0.84
C PRO A 43 -21.95 4.76 -0.51
N ALA A 44 -23.13 4.95 -1.11
CA ALA A 44 -24.00 6.07 -0.75
C ALA A 44 -24.31 6.03 0.76
N PRO A 45 -24.53 7.17 1.42
CA PRO A 45 -24.69 7.21 2.87
C PRO A 45 -25.74 6.25 3.45
N GLY A 46 -26.82 5.96 2.70
CA GLY A 46 -27.87 5.02 3.12
C GLY A 46 -27.51 3.54 2.97
N ASP A 47 -26.48 3.21 2.18
CA ASP A 47 -26.05 1.84 1.89
C ASP A 47 -24.87 1.39 2.76
N ARG A 48 -24.36 2.26 3.65
CA ARG A 48 -23.24 1.95 4.55
C ARG A 48 -23.73 1.10 5.71
N LEU A 49 -23.08 -0.02 5.94
CA LEU A 49 -23.53 -0.99 6.94
C LEU A 49 -23.38 -0.49 8.39
N PHE A 50 -22.33 0.26 8.68
CA PHE A 50 -22.10 0.83 10.02
C PHE A 50 -21.52 2.25 9.93
N LYS A 51 -22.00 3.14 10.80
CA LYS A 51 -21.55 4.53 10.87
C LYS A 51 -20.94 4.85 12.24
N SER A 52 -19.73 5.44 12.22
CA SER A 52 -19.08 5.99 13.40
C SER A 52 -18.77 7.47 13.21
N ASP A 53 -19.35 8.33 14.06
CA ASP A 53 -19.10 9.77 14.01
C ASP A 53 -17.63 10.13 14.32
N ALA A 54 -16.95 9.31 15.14
CA ALA A 54 -15.53 9.45 15.43
C ALA A 54 -14.67 9.18 14.19
N VAL A 55 -14.98 8.13 13.41
CA VAL A 55 -14.29 7.83 12.15
C VAL A 55 -14.53 8.94 11.13
N GLU A 56 -15.76 9.43 10.99
CA GLU A 56 -16.06 10.55 10.09
C GLU A 56 -15.32 11.84 10.49
N LYS A 57 -15.16 12.09 11.80
CA LYS A 57 -14.35 13.20 12.31
C LYS A 57 -12.87 13.02 11.96
N LYS A 58 -12.32 11.80 12.12
CA LYS A 58 -10.93 11.48 11.78
C LYS A 58 -10.68 11.64 10.28
N ILE A 59 -11.62 11.20 9.43
CA ILE A 59 -11.56 11.39 7.98
C ILE A 59 -11.43 12.88 7.65
N ARG A 60 -12.31 13.73 8.18
CA ARG A 60 -12.23 15.19 7.98
C ARG A 60 -10.92 15.79 8.50
N GLN A 61 -10.37 15.28 9.59
CA GLN A 61 -9.11 15.76 10.14
C GLN A 61 -7.94 15.44 9.20
N ILE A 62 -7.77 14.16 8.83
CA ILE A 62 -6.62 13.71 8.03
C ILE A 62 -6.68 14.28 6.61
N THR A 63 -7.85 14.31 6.00
CA THR A 63 -8.01 14.82 4.62
C THR A 63 -7.63 16.29 4.48
N ARG A 64 -7.83 17.11 5.53
CA ARG A 64 -7.36 18.51 5.56
C ARG A 64 -5.83 18.64 5.63
N MET A 65 -5.14 17.64 6.16
CA MET A 65 -3.68 17.63 6.26
C MET A 65 -3.01 17.12 4.98
N LEU A 66 -3.70 16.26 4.21
CA LEU A 66 -3.16 15.68 2.98
C LEU A 66 -3.24 16.67 1.81
N THR A 67 -2.09 17.03 1.25
CA THR A 67 -1.99 17.95 0.08
C THR A 67 -2.14 17.22 -1.25
N ASN A 68 -1.73 15.96 -1.34
CA ASN A 68 -1.93 15.14 -2.54
C ASN A 68 -3.41 14.72 -2.65
N THR A 69 -4.06 15.11 -3.75
CA THR A 69 -5.50 14.89 -3.98
C THR A 69 -5.86 13.41 -4.13
N ARG A 70 -5.03 12.62 -4.81
CA ARG A 70 -5.25 11.18 -4.96
C ARG A 70 -5.07 10.44 -3.65
N LEU A 71 -4.05 10.79 -2.87
CA LEU A 71 -3.86 10.20 -1.55
C LEU A 71 -5.03 10.51 -0.61
N ARG A 72 -5.52 11.76 -0.63
CA ARG A 72 -6.73 12.15 0.11
C ARG A 72 -7.92 11.29 -0.29
N TRP A 73 -8.17 11.15 -1.60
CA TRP A 73 -9.25 10.31 -2.13
C TRP A 73 -9.10 8.83 -1.74
N MET A 74 -7.90 8.26 -1.83
CA MET A 74 -7.63 6.89 -1.39
C MET A 74 -7.90 6.72 0.10
N PHE A 75 -7.46 7.67 0.93
CA PHE A 75 -7.71 7.62 2.37
C PHE A 75 -9.22 7.66 2.68
N GLU A 76 -9.97 8.55 2.04
CA GLU A 76 -11.43 8.64 2.19
C GLU A 76 -12.14 7.34 1.80
N ASN A 77 -11.68 6.64 0.75
CA ASN A 77 -12.30 5.40 0.32
C ASN A 77 -11.88 4.20 1.17
N CYS A 78 -10.59 4.09 1.52
CA CYS A 78 -10.06 2.90 2.16
C CYS A 78 -10.25 2.91 3.68
N PHE A 79 -10.03 4.04 4.34
CA PHE A 79 -10.05 4.10 5.80
C PHE A 79 -11.40 3.66 6.40
N PRO A 80 -12.57 4.06 5.88
CA PRO A 80 -13.86 3.58 6.40
C PRO A 80 -14.40 2.32 5.73
N ASN A 81 -13.69 1.71 4.77
CA ASN A 81 -14.29 0.67 3.92
C ASN A 81 -14.81 -0.54 4.71
N THR A 82 -14.10 -0.95 5.77
CA THR A 82 -14.56 -1.99 6.72
C THR A 82 -15.94 -1.65 7.28
N LEU A 83 -16.11 -0.44 7.83
CA LEU A 83 -17.38 -0.01 8.42
C LEU A 83 -18.48 0.14 7.36
N ASP A 84 -18.13 0.68 6.20
CA ASP A 84 -19.08 0.94 5.13
C ASP A 84 -19.61 -0.36 4.50
N THR A 85 -18.81 -1.43 4.42
CA THR A 85 -19.11 -2.58 3.53
C THR A 85 -19.05 -3.96 4.19
N THR A 86 -18.42 -4.12 5.36
CA THR A 86 -18.21 -5.46 5.93
C THR A 86 -18.73 -5.68 7.35
N VAL A 87 -18.97 -4.60 8.11
CA VAL A 87 -19.42 -4.70 9.51
C VAL A 87 -20.93 -4.85 9.60
N ARG A 88 -21.40 -5.91 10.28
CA ARG A 88 -22.79 -6.07 10.71
C ARG A 88 -22.87 -6.15 12.22
N TYR A 89 -23.27 -5.04 12.83
CA TYR A 89 -23.56 -4.96 14.26
C TYR A 89 -25.03 -5.30 14.52
N TYR A 90 -25.30 -6.09 15.55
CA TYR A 90 -26.65 -6.46 15.96
C TYR A 90 -26.70 -6.79 17.46
N LYS A 91 -27.91 -6.91 17.99
CA LYS A 91 -28.16 -7.46 19.32
C LYS A 91 -28.45 -8.94 19.22
N THR A 92 -27.85 -9.75 20.09
CA THR A 92 -28.19 -11.18 20.21
C THR A 92 -29.62 -11.33 20.77
N PRO A 93 -30.22 -12.53 20.70
CA PRO A 93 -31.52 -12.80 21.33
C PRO A 93 -31.56 -12.47 22.83
N ASP A 94 -30.41 -12.56 23.50
CA ASP A 94 -30.25 -12.27 24.93
C ASP A 94 -30.01 -10.78 25.24
N GLY A 95 -29.86 -9.94 24.19
CA GLY A 95 -29.68 -8.49 24.31
C GLY A 95 -28.23 -8.01 24.33
N ASP A 96 -27.27 -8.93 24.22
CA ASP A 96 -25.84 -8.62 24.15
C ASP A 96 -25.46 -8.00 22.80
N ASP A 97 -24.41 -7.18 22.80
CA ASP A 97 -23.82 -6.63 21.59
C ASP A 97 -22.98 -7.69 20.87
N ASP A 98 -23.24 -7.88 19.57
CA ASP A 98 -22.44 -8.76 18.72
C ASP A 98 -22.14 -8.10 17.37
N THR A 99 -21.03 -8.50 16.75
CA THR A 99 -20.57 -7.92 15.48
C THR A 99 -19.90 -8.97 14.61
N LEU A 100 -20.48 -9.17 13.43
CA LEU A 100 -19.89 -9.96 12.37
C LEU A 100 -19.13 -9.04 11.40
N VAL A 101 -17.88 -9.38 11.10
CA VAL A 101 -17.05 -8.61 10.15
C VAL A 101 -16.65 -9.51 8.99
N TYR A 102 -17.23 -9.27 7.82
CA TYR A 102 -16.86 -10.01 6.61
C TYR A 102 -15.47 -9.62 6.11
N THR A 103 -14.79 -10.54 5.45
CA THR A 103 -13.50 -10.25 4.80
C THR A 103 -13.65 -9.28 3.63
N GLY A 104 -14.80 -9.29 2.94
CA GLY A 104 -15.07 -8.45 1.78
C GLY A 104 -15.89 -9.21 0.74
N ASP A 105 -15.31 -9.42 -0.43
CA ASP A 105 -15.87 -10.21 -1.53
C ASP A 105 -16.06 -11.70 -1.19
N ILE A 106 -15.27 -12.23 -0.26
CA ILE A 106 -15.50 -13.53 0.36
C ILE A 106 -16.50 -13.34 1.51
N HIS A 107 -17.67 -13.99 1.39
CA HIS A 107 -18.77 -13.86 2.36
C HIS A 107 -18.59 -14.75 3.60
N ALA A 108 -17.46 -14.61 4.28
CA ALA A 108 -17.16 -15.23 5.57
C ALA A 108 -16.40 -14.27 6.48
N MET A 109 -16.31 -14.61 7.78
CA MET A 109 -15.47 -13.90 8.74
C MET A 109 -14.23 -14.73 9.04
N TRP A 110 -13.05 -14.15 8.84
CA TRP A 110 -11.76 -14.71 9.27
C TRP A 110 -11.28 -13.96 10.51
N LEU A 111 -10.94 -14.67 11.59
CA LEU A 111 -10.50 -14.04 12.85
C LEU A 111 -9.28 -13.11 12.68
N ARG A 112 -8.34 -13.49 11.82
CA ARG A 112 -7.17 -12.67 11.48
C ARG A 112 -7.58 -11.35 10.82
N ASP A 113 -8.41 -11.46 9.79
CA ASP A 113 -8.82 -10.31 8.98
C ASP A 113 -9.72 -9.38 9.79
N SER A 114 -10.70 -9.92 10.52
CA SER A 114 -11.64 -9.12 11.30
C SER A 114 -10.95 -8.30 12.39
N SER A 115 -9.97 -8.89 13.08
CA SER A 115 -9.19 -8.17 14.10
C SER A 115 -8.32 -7.08 13.47
N ALA A 116 -7.67 -7.35 12.33
CA ALA A 116 -6.85 -6.37 11.63
C ALA A 116 -7.68 -5.24 10.98
N GLN A 117 -8.86 -5.55 10.44
CA GLN A 117 -9.75 -4.62 9.76
C GLN A 117 -10.24 -3.50 10.69
N VAL A 118 -10.49 -3.80 11.97
CA VAL A 118 -11.02 -2.84 12.95
C VAL A 118 -9.95 -2.19 13.82
N TRP A 119 -8.74 -2.75 13.85
CA TRP A 119 -7.63 -2.25 14.66
C TRP A 119 -7.38 -0.73 14.54
N PRO A 120 -7.38 -0.11 13.35
CA PRO A 120 -7.10 1.32 13.21
C PRO A 120 -8.14 2.25 13.85
N TYR A 121 -9.30 1.73 14.25
CA TYR A 121 -10.40 2.53 14.81
C TYR A 121 -10.35 2.67 16.33
N LEU A 122 -9.35 2.07 16.99
CA LEU A 122 -9.16 2.15 18.44
C LEU A 122 -8.43 3.44 18.91
N HIS A 123 -8.11 4.37 18.01
CA HIS A 123 -7.26 5.56 18.25
C HIS A 123 -7.85 6.86 17.66
#